data_AF-A0A814SD18-F1
#
_entry.id   AF-A0A814SD18-F1
#
_cell.length_a   1.000
_cell.length_b   1.000
_cell.length_c   1.000
_cell.angle_alpha   90.00
_cell.angle_beta   90.00
_cell.angle_gamma   90.00
#
_symmetry.space_group_name_H-M   'P 1'
#
loop_
_entity.id
_entity.type
_entity.pdbx_description
1 polymer ?
#
loop_
_entity_poly.entity_id
_entity_poly.type
_entity_poly.pdbx_seq_one_letter_code
_entity_poly.pdbx_strand_id
1 'polypeptide(L)'
;MCEVARSLTLLGAQLLLVPTALATSLSNENIARLMVGTRAFENHVWLAYANLAPPQFIGQSRIVGPDGNELCRVDKDQLIVADIIPKNYVSAVQGTPYLADRRPLLYTSISDPIYHVKLPIDYKYTDD
;
A
#
# COMPACT_ATOMS: atom_id res chain seq x y z
N MET A 1 -2.94 1.58 5.32
CA MET A 1 -3.88 0.66 6.00
C MET A 1 -3.88 -0.67 5.25
N CYS A 2 -3.44 -1.77 5.86
CA CYS A 2 -3.39 -3.10 5.22
C CYS A 2 -4.78 -3.66 4.98
N GLU A 3 -5.70 -3.36 5.89
CA GLU A 3 -7.07 -3.86 5.95
C GLU A 3 -7.84 -3.53 4.67
N VAL A 4 -7.75 -2.27 4.22
CA VAL A 4 -8.40 -1.81 2.99
C VAL A 4 -7.81 -2.49 1.76
N ALA A 5 -6.47 -2.54 1.64
CA ALA A 5 -5.80 -3.21 0.52
C ALA A 5 -6.19 -4.69 0.44
N ARG A 6 -6.19 -5.37 1.60
CA ARG A 6 -6.56 -6.78 1.71
C ARG A 6 -8.03 -7.04 1.41
N SER A 7 -8.92 -6.16 1.86
CA SER A 7 -10.36 -6.26 1.59
C SER A 7 -10.65 -6.12 0.09
N LEU A 8 -10.10 -5.09 -0.55
CA LEU A 8 -10.27 -4.86 -1.99
C LEU A 8 -9.71 -6.04 -2.82
N THR A 9 -8.55 -6.56 -2.42
CA THR A 9 -7.93 -7.73 -3.07
C THR A 9 -8.83 -8.95 -2.99
N LEU A 10 -9.45 -9.24 -1.83
CA LEU A 10 -10.41 -10.33 -1.70
C LEU A 10 -11.66 -10.15 -2.57
N LEU A 11 -12.04 -8.91 -2.84
CA LEU A 11 -13.14 -8.58 -3.76
C LEU A 11 -12.72 -8.69 -5.24
N GLY A 12 -11.49 -9.12 -5.52
CA GLY A 12 -10.97 -9.37 -6.86
C GLY A 12 -10.17 -8.21 -7.45
N ALA A 13 -9.83 -7.18 -6.68
CA ALA A 13 -8.96 -6.12 -7.17
C ALA A 13 -7.57 -6.67 -7.54
N GLN A 14 -7.09 -6.31 -8.74
CA GLN A 14 -5.76 -6.67 -9.23
C GLN A 14 -4.81 -5.45 -9.28
N LEU A 15 -5.36 -4.25 -9.18
CA LEU A 15 -4.65 -2.97 -9.14
C LEU A 15 -5.28 -2.08 -8.07
N LEU A 16 -4.44 -1.49 -7.22
CA LEU A 16 -4.82 -0.47 -6.26
C LEU A 16 -4.27 0.89 -6.69
N LEU A 17 -5.15 1.88 -6.77
CA LEU A 17 -4.79 3.27 -7.01
C LEU A 17 -4.77 4.02 -5.67
N VAL A 18 -3.65 4.64 -5.34
CA VAL A 18 -3.41 5.27 -4.04
C VAL A 18 -3.03 6.74 -4.25
N PRO A 19 -4.00 7.63 -4.51
CA PRO A 19 -3.79 9.07 -4.55
C PRO A 19 -3.58 9.62 -3.13
N THR A 20 -2.56 10.44 -2.94
CA THR A 20 -2.10 10.89 -1.61
C THR A 20 -1.52 12.31 -1.65
N ALA A 21 -1.41 12.90 -0.46
CA ALA A 21 -0.81 14.21 -0.22
C ALA A 21 -0.01 14.15 1.10
N LEU A 22 0.95 13.24 1.20
CA LEU A 22 1.79 13.08 2.39
C LEU A 22 2.83 14.20 2.45
N ALA A 23 2.73 15.02 3.51
CA ALA A 23 3.63 16.12 3.79
C ALA A 23 5.06 15.65 4.02
N THR A 24 6.03 16.54 3.80
CA THR A 24 7.45 16.23 3.93
C THR A 24 7.85 15.95 5.38
N SER A 25 7.94 14.67 5.74
CA SER A 25 8.51 14.21 7.00
C SER A 25 9.08 12.79 6.90
N LEU A 26 10.01 12.44 7.80
CA LEU A 26 10.69 11.14 7.82
C LEU A 26 9.72 9.96 7.98
N SER A 27 8.65 10.14 8.76
CA SER A 27 7.59 9.14 8.93
C SER A 27 6.83 8.91 7.63
N ASN A 28 6.49 9.99 6.92
CA ASN A 28 5.78 9.93 5.65
C ASN A 28 6.63 9.30 4.54
N GLU A 29 7.93 9.60 4.48
CA GLU A 29 8.86 8.92 3.56
C GLU A 29 8.88 7.40 3.77
N ASN A 30 8.81 6.94 5.03
CA ASN A 30 8.72 5.51 5.33
C ASN A 30 7.43 4.87 4.84
N ILE A 31 6.32 5.61 4.74
CA ILE A 31 5.08 5.08 4.15
C ILE A 31 5.32 4.73 2.68
N ALA A 32 5.86 5.66 1.89
CA ALA A 32 6.16 5.39 0.49
C ALA A 32 7.19 4.26 0.32
N ARG A 33 8.28 4.29 1.11
CA ARG A 33 9.42 3.37 0.99
C ARG A 33 9.14 1.95 1.48
N LEU A 34 8.43 1.80 2.60
CA LEU A 34 8.21 0.51 3.24
C LEU A 34 6.82 -0.02 2.93
N MET A 35 5.79 0.77 3.18
CA MET A 35 4.43 0.27 3.17
C MET A 35 3.95 -0.01 1.75
N VAL A 36 4.22 0.85 0.77
CA VAL A 36 3.70 0.67 -0.60
C VAL A 36 4.15 -0.67 -1.20
N GLY A 37 5.44 -0.99 -1.12
CA GLY A 37 6.01 -2.27 -1.55
C GLY A 37 5.36 -3.46 -0.85
N THR A 38 5.31 -3.41 0.48
CA THR A 38 4.69 -4.46 1.29
C THR A 38 3.23 -4.68 0.95
N ARG A 39 2.46 -3.61 0.68
CA ARG A 39 1.03 -3.72 0.36
C ARG A 39 0.79 -4.38 -0.99
N ALA A 40 1.62 -4.10 -1.99
CA ALA A 40 1.57 -4.80 -3.27
C ALA A 40 1.90 -6.29 -3.09
N PHE A 41 2.98 -6.59 -2.36
CA PHE A 41 3.48 -7.94 -2.14
C PHE A 41 2.53 -8.82 -1.32
N GLU A 42 2.08 -8.38 -0.14
CA GLU A 42 1.25 -9.20 0.76
C GLU A 42 -0.16 -9.47 0.22
N ASN A 43 -0.55 -8.73 -0.83
CA ASN A 43 -1.86 -8.83 -1.48
C ASN A 43 -1.75 -9.34 -2.93
N HIS A 44 -0.55 -9.56 -3.47
CA HIS A 44 -0.36 -10.00 -4.85
C HIS A 44 -1.06 -9.11 -5.89
N VAL A 45 -1.06 -7.79 -5.66
CA VAL A 45 -1.70 -6.80 -6.54
C VAL A 45 -0.69 -5.79 -7.04
N TRP A 46 -1.01 -5.19 -8.17
CA TRP A 46 -0.35 -3.99 -8.64
C TRP A 46 -0.74 -2.80 -7.76
N LEU A 47 0.17 -1.85 -7.59
CA LEU A 47 -0.11 -0.65 -6.81
C LEU A 47 0.48 0.58 -7.50
N ALA A 48 -0.38 1.54 -7.86
CA ALA A 48 0.02 2.86 -8.34
C ALA A 48 -0.15 3.88 -7.21
N TYR A 49 0.97 4.29 -6.64
CA TYR A 49 1.03 5.30 -5.59
C TYR A 49 1.35 6.65 -6.21
N ALA A 50 0.43 7.60 -6.09
CA ALA A 50 0.57 8.95 -6.62
C ALA A 50 0.48 9.94 -5.47
N ASN A 51 1.57 10.61 -5.17
CA ASN A 51 1.64 11.65 -4.16
C ASN A 51 1.97 13.00 -4.79
N LEU A 52 1.59 14.08 -4.11
CA LEU A 52 1.96 15.42 -4.53
C LEU A 52 3.48 15.63 -4.53
N ALA A 53 3.94 16.49 -5.43
CA ALA A 53 5.35 16.76 -5.61
C ALA A 53 5.93 17.66 -4.50
N PRO A 54 7.26 17.60 -4.28
CA PRO A 54 7.97 18.50 -3.36
C PRO A 54 7.80 19.99 -3.72
N PRO A 55 8.06 20.92 -2.76
CA PRO A 55 8.71 20.68 -1.46
C PRO A 55 7.78 20.41 -0.27
N GLN A 56 6.49 20.74 -0.36
CA GLN A 56 5.56 20.53 0.76
C GLN A 56 5.20 19.06 1.00
N PHE A 57 5.38 18.22 -0.02
CA PHE A 57 5.05 16.79 0.01
C PHE A 57 6.26 15.94 -0.39
N ILE A 58 6.29 14.69 0.08
CA ILE A 58 7.45 13.81 -0.12
C ILE A 58 7.72 13.40 -1.58
N GLY A 59 6.81 13.68 -2.53
CA GLY A 59 6.87 13.10 -3.87
C GLY A 59 6.81 11.57 -3.79
N GLN A 60 7.82 10.89 -4.36
CA GLN A 60 8.00 9.44 -4.27
C GLN A 60 6.87 8.59 -4.91
N SER A 61 6.14 9.18 -5.86
CA SER A 61 5.17 8.49 -6.70
C SER A 61 5.82 7.29 -7.39
N ARG A 62 5.13 6.14 -7.43
CA ARG A 62 5.69 4.88 -7.92
C ARG A 62 4.62 3.90 -8.40
N ILE A 63 5.02 3.00 -9.28
CA ILE A 63 4.24 1.80 -9.62
C ILE A 63 5.00 0.60 -9.10
N VAL A 64 4.30 -0.28 -8.38
CA VAL A 64 4.85 -1.47 -7.74
C VAL A 64 4.13 -2.72 -8.25
N GLY A 65 4.91 -3.76 -8.53
CA GLY A 65 4.41 -5.06 -8.97
C GLY A 65 3.92 -5.95 -7.81
N PRO A 66 3.18 -7.04 -8.12
CA PRO A 66 2.73 -8.03 -7.15
C PRO A 66 3.85 -8.73 -6.37
N ASP A 67 5.10 -8.64 -6.82
CA ASP A 67 6.30 -9.13 -6.13
C ASP A 67 6.86 -8.12 -5.10
N GLY A 68 6.26 -6.94 -4.99
CA GLY A 68 6.72 -5.85 -4.13
C GLY A 68 7.83 -4.99 -4.73
N ASN A 69 8.29 -5.29 -5.96
CA ASN A 69 9.35 -4.53 -6.61
C ASN A 69 8.79 -3.30 -7.33
N GLU A 70 9.55 -2.20 -7.27
CA GLU A 70 9.24 -0.98 -8.02
C GLU A 70 9.47 -1.21 -9.51
N LEU A 71 8.46 -0.91 -10.35
CA LEU A 71 8.63 -0.83 -11.79
C LEU A 71 9.24 0.51 -12.18
N CYS A 72 8.80 1.57 -11.51
CA CYS A 72 9.23 2.93 -11.77
C CYS A 72 8.88 3.83 -10.57
N ARG A 73 9.68 4.90 -10.41
CA ARG A 73 9.53 5.90 -9.36
C ARG A 73 9.89 7.27 -9.89
N VAL A 74 9.17 8.30 -9.44
CA VAL A 74 9.52 9.71 -9.65
C VAL A 74 9.43 10.47 -8.33
N ASP A 75 10.35 11.39 -8.13
CA ASP A 75 10.45 12.17 -6.88
C ASP A 75 9.87 13.58 -7.04
N LYS A 76 9.64 14.04 -8.28
CA LYS A 76 9.20 15.40 -8.62
C LYS A 76 7.91 15.36 -9.44
N ASP A 77 7.42 16.54 -9.82
CA ASP A 77 6.26 16.69 -10.71
C ASP A 77 6.57 16.10 -12.09
N GLN A 78 6.18 14.83 -12.28
CA GLN A 78 6.47 14.03 -13.46
C GLN A 78 5.38 12.98 -13.66
N LEU A 79 5.09 12.67 -14.93
CA LEU A 79 4.19 11.58 -15.31
C LEU A 79 4.93 10.25 -15.31
N ILE A 80 4.31 9.23 -14.70
CA ILE A 80 4.69 7.83 -14.86
C ILE A 80 3.74 7.16 -15.86
N VAL A 81 4.29 6.43 -16.82
CA VAL A 81 3.56 5.52 -17.69
C VAL A 81 4.20 4.14 -17.59
N ALA A 82 3.40 3.09 -17.38
CA ALA A 82 3.88 1.71 -17.32
C ALA A 82 2.84 0.74 -17.87
N ASP A 83 3.31 -0.28 -18.58
CA ASP A 83 2.49 -1.39 -19.04
C ASP A 83 2.35 -2.44 -17.93
N ILE A 84 1.12 -2.69 -17.52
CA ILE A 84 0.80 -3.73 -16.52
C ILE A 84 0.45 -5.01 -17.26
N ILE A 85 1.32 -6.01 -17.18
CA ILE A 85 1.16 -7.29 -17.88
C ILE A 85 1.00 -8.41 -16.84
N PRO A 86 -0.24 -8.84 -16.51
CA PRO A 86 -0.50 -9.79 -15.41
C PRO A 86 0.29 -11.11 -15.49
N LYS A 87 0.50 -11.64 -16.70
CA LYS A 87 1.25 -12.89 -16.91
C LYS A 87 2.70 -12.84 -16.42
N ASN A 88 3.30 -11.64 -16.35
CA ASN A 88 4.71 -11.49 -15.97
C ASN A 88 4.94 -11.75 -14.47
N TYR A 89 3.89 -11.78 -13.65
CA TYR A 89 3.99 -11.84 -12.19
C TYR A 89 3.31 -13.07 -11.58
N VAL A 90 2.92 -14.06 -12.41
CA VAL A 90 2.30 -15.32 -11.94
C VAL A 90 3.19 -16.04 -10.92
N SER A 91 4.51 -16.06 -11.16
CA SER A 91 5.48 -16.67 -10.24
C SER A 91 5.56 -15.95 -8.90
N ALA A 92 5.40 -14.62 -8.87
CA ALA A 92 5.39 -13.83 -7.64
C ALA A 92 4.20 -14.17 -6.75
N VAL A 93 3.02 -14.31 -7.36
CA VAL A 93 1.79 -14.75 -6.69
C VAL A 93 1.94 -16.16 -6.11
N GLN A 94 2.59 -17.06 -6.86
CA GLN A 94 2.83 -18.45 -6.43
C GLN A 94 3.93 -18.58 -5.37
N GLY A 95 4.78 -17.57 -5.20
CA GLY A 95 5.92 -17.61 -4.28
C GLY A 95 5.53 -17.58 -2.79
N THR A 96 4.32 -17.13 -2.45
CA THR A 96 3.84 -17.04 -1.07
C THR A 96 2.36 -17.39 -0.94
N PRO A 97 1.91 -18.09 0.11
CA PRO A 97 0.51 -18.48 0.26
C PRO A 97 -0.35 -17.45 1.01
N TYR A 98 0.08 -16.17 1.13
CA TYR A 98 -0.49 -15.22 2.10
C TYR A 98 -2.01 -15.02 2.02
N LEU A 99 -2.59 -15.08 0.83
CA LEU A 99 -4.04 -14.97 0.66
C LEU A 99 -4.75 -16.29 0.98
N ALA A 100 -4.13 -17.43 0.66
CA ALA A 100 -4.69 -18.77 0.86
C ALA A 100 -4.62 -19.22 2.33
N ASP A 101 -3.54 -18.90 3.05
CA ASP A 101 -3.29 -19.33 4.43
C ASP A 101 -4.02 -18.49 5.48
N ARG A 102 -4.89 -17.58 5.03
CA ARG A 102 -5.71 -16.75 5.89
C ARG A 102 -6.63 -17.59 6.77
N ARG A 103 -6.68 -17.22 8.06
CA ARG A 103 -7.60 -17.82 9.05
C ARG A 103 -8.57 -16.76 9.62
N PRO A 104 -9.58 -16.29 8.84
CA PRO A 104 -10.42 -15.15 9.23
C PRO A 104 -11.11 -15.28 10.58
N LEU A 105 -11.43 -16.51 10.98
CA LEU A 105 -12.04 -16.79 12.29
C LEU A 105 -11.12 -16.48 13.48
N LEU A 106 -9.80 -16.33 13.27
CA LEU A 106 -8.83 -16.04 14.34
C LEU A 106 -8.55 -14.55 14.55
N TYR A 107 -9.02 -13.67 13.67
CA TYR A 107 -8.76 -12.23 13.74
C TYR A 107 -10.04 -11.40 13.54
N THR A 108 -11.13 -11.87 14.14
CA THR A 108 -12.42 -11.17 14.16
C THR A 108 -12.33 -9.77 14.78
N SER A 109 -11.32 -9.52 15.61
CA SER A 109 -11.02 -8.21 16.20
C SER A 109 -10.73 -7.11 15.18
N ILE A 110 -10.37 -7.46 13.94
CA ILE A 110 -10.17 -6.48 12.86
C ILE A 110 -11.52 -5.92 12.36
N SER A 111 -12.59 -6.72 12.43
CA SER A 111 -13.91 -6.35 11.89
C SER A 111 -14.94 -5.96 12.94
N ASP A 112 -14.76 -6.38 14.19
CA ASP A 112 -15.73 -6.15 15.26
C ASP A 112 -15.41 -4.88 16.05
N PRO A 113 -16.31 -3.86 16.06
CA PRO A 113 -16.07 -2.57 16.70
C PRO A 113 -15.94 -2.64 18.22
N ILE A 114 -16.28 -3.77 18.86
CA ILE A 114 -16.02 -3.95 20.30
C ILE A 114 -14.52 -3.89 20.61
N TYR A 115 -13.66 -4.28 19.66
CA TYR A 115 -12.20 -4.28 19.82
C TYR A 115 -11.61 -2.96 19.33
N HIS A 116 -11.70 -1.91 20.15
CA HIS A 116 -11.04 -0.62 19.90
C HIS A 116 -9.78 -0.46 20.74
N VAL A 117 -8.72 0.06 20.14
CA VAL A 117 -7.53 0.49 20.88
C VAL A 117 -7.80 1.87 21.46
N LYS A 118 -7.67 2.01 22.78
CA LYS A 118 -7.64 3.33 23.42
C LYS A 118 -6.28 3.96 23.13
N LEU A 119 -6.27 4.91 22.21
CA LEU A 119 -5.10 5.77 22.01
C LEU A 119 -4.91 6.67 23.24
N PRO A 120 -3.68 7.15 23.50
CA PRO A 120 -3.43 8.14 24.55
C PRO A 120 -4.39 9.33 24.45
N ILE A 121 -4.76 9.91 25.60
CA ILE A 121 -5.72 11.04 25.69
C ILE A 121 -5.29 12.24 24.83
N ASP A 122 -3.99 12.39 24.64
CA ASP A 122 -3.32 13.44 23.88
C ASP A 122 -2.92 13.03 22.46
N TYR A 123 -3.29 11.83 22.00
CA TYR A 123 -3.02 11.40 20.63
C TYR A 123 -3.72 12.34 19.64
N LYS A 124 -2.91 13.13 18.95
CA LYS A 124 -3.31 13.86 17.75
C LYS A 124 -2.49 13.32 16.62
N TYR A 125 -3.17 12.81 15.60
CA TYR A 125 -2.54 12.59 14.31
C TYR A 125 -2.20 13.97 13.74
N THR A 126 -0.92 14.32 13.72
CA THR A 126 -0.43 15.55 13.08
C THR A 126 0.17 15.19 11.73
N ASP A 127 -0.34 15.79 10.66
CA ASP A 127 0.15 15.65 9.29
C ASP A 127 1.45 16.46 9.05
N ASP A 128 2.29 16.63 10.08
CA ASP A 128 3.52 17.44 10.00
C ASP A 128 4.50 16.91 8.92
#